data_AF-A0A6G6JZB3-F1
#
_entry.id   AF-A0A6G6JZB3-F1
#
_cell.length_a   1.000
_cell.length_b   1.000
_cell.length_c   1.000
_cell.angle_alpha   90.00
_cell.angle_beta   90.00
_cell.angle_gamma   90.00
#
_symmetry.space_group_name_H-M   'P 1'
#
loop_
_entity.id
_entity.type
_entity.pdbx_description
1 polymer ?
#
loop_
_entity_poly.entity_id
_entity_poly.type
_entity_poly.pdbx_seq_one_letter_code
_entity_poly.pdbx_strand_id
1 'polypeptide(L)'
;MKKPFMLTMAAASLGGLLFSPTSASAEDKVDFAKQILPIFETKCMKCHETEHTDATGKLKKPKSGFVMDTAEGLKKGGKEHKEKTLVAGKAADSALYTMTTLAITDEMVMPPDGKADPLTDAEKELLKKWIDQGADFGTWTKLEKK
;
A
#
# COMPACT_ATOMS: atom_id res chain seq x y z
N MET A 1 24.06 -65.02 45.55
CA MET A 1 23.47 -66.24 44.96
C MET A 1 22.22 -65.85 44.17
N LYS A 2 22.18 -66.26 42.89
CA LYS A 2 20.99 -66.55 42.03
C LYS A 2 19.99 -65.41 41.68
N LYS A 3 20.15 -64.87 40.46
CA LYS A 3 19.07 -64.42 39.53
C LYS A 3 18.23 -65.66 39.09
N PRO A 4 17.05 -65.61 38.37
CA PRO A 4 16.49 -64.58 37.46
C PRO A 4 14.93 -64.40 37.55
N PHE A 5 14.27 -63.49 36.81
CA PHE A 5 13.53 -63.71 35.53
C PHE A 5 12.74 -62.41 35.24
N MET A 6 13.06 -61.60 34.22
CA MET A 6 12.45 -61.48 32.86
C MET A 6 10.99 -60.96 32.76
N LEU A 7 10.78 -60.12 31.72
CA LEU A 7 9.55 -59.57 31.09
C LEU A 7 8.88 -58.36 31.82
N THR A 8 8.48 -57.26 31.18
CA THR A 8 8.05 -56.99 29.79
C THR A 8 8.33 -55.53 29.37
N MET A 9 8.44 -55.33 28.04
CA MET A 9 8.47 -54.04 27.33
C MET A 9 7.18 -53.22 27.51
N ALA A 10 7.32 -51.90 27.60
CA ALA A 10 6.36 -50.96 27.03
C ALA A 10 7.13 -49.70 26.57
N ALA A 11 7.45 -49.65 25.27
CA ALA A 11 7.92 -48.44 24.63
C ALA A 11 6.70 -47.57 24.29
N ALA A 12 6.51 -46.47 25.00
CA ALA A 12 5.55 -45.44 24.65
C ALA A 12 6.28 -44.36 23.85
N SER A 13 6.33 -44.52 22.53
CA SER A 13 6.80 -43.51 21.60
C SER A 13 5.75 -42.40 21.49
N LEU A 14 5.87 -41.33 22.28
CA LEU A 14 5.09 -40.12 22.05
C LEU A 14 5.64 -39.43 20.80
N GLY A 15 4.84 -39.48 19.73
CA GLY A 15 5.14 -38.91 18.43
C GLY A 15 5.45 -37.41 18.51
N GLY A 16 6.57 -37.02 17.90
CA GLY A 16 6.92 -35.63 17.71
C GLY A 16 5.89 -34.93 16.81
N LEU A 17 5.32 -33.83 17.31
CA LEU A 17 4.62 -32.89 16.45
C LEU A 17 5.64 -32.27 15.50
N LEU A 18 5.59 -32.70 14.24
CA LEU A 18 6.27 -32.03 13.13
C LEU A 18 5.60 -30.67 12.92
N PHE A 19 6.14 -29.64 13.56
CA PHE A 19 5.80 -28.26 13.24
C PHE A 19 6.45 -27.93 11.89
N SER A 20 5.71 -28.18 10.80
CA SER A 20 6.13 -27.72 9.48
C SER A 20 6.16 -26.20 9.50
N PRO A 21 7.32 -25.54 9.32
CA PRO A 21 7.34 -24.10 9.15
C PRO A 21 6.56 -23.80 7.87
N THR A 22 5.43 -23.11 8.02
CA THR A 22 4.72 -22.52 6.89
C THR A 22 5.69 -21.54 6.27
N SER A 23 6.24 -21.85 5.09
CA SER A 23 7.03 -20.88 4.32
C SER A 23 6.19 -19.64 4.16
N ALA A 24 6.56 -18.56 4.86
CA ALA A 24 6.10 -17.23 4.51
C ALA A 24 6.56 -17.01 3.07
N SER A 25 5.61 -17.05 2.13
CA SER A 25 5.88 -16.69 0.75
C SER A 25 6.46 -15.28 0.80
N ALA A 26 7.68 -15.09 0.29
CA ALA A 26 8.20 -13.77 0.04
C ALA A 26 7.23 -13.13 -0.96
N GLU A 27 6.32 -12.30 -0.46
CA GLU A 27 5.36 -11.63 -1.32
C GLU A 27 6.11 -10.77 -2.31
N ASP A 28 5.84 -10.97 -3.60
CA ASP A 28 6.51 -10.23 -4.67
C ASP A 28 6.46 -8.73 -4.40
N LYS A 29 7.61 -8.08 -4.60
CA LYS A 29 7.76 -6.64 -4.41
C LYS A 29 6.92 -5.91 -5.46
N VAL A 30 6.12 -4.94 -5.01
CA VAL A 30 5.29 -4.13 -5.91
C VAL A 30 6.19 -3.22 -6.75
N ASP A 31 6.04 -3.27 -8.06
CA ASP A 31 6.67 -2.35 -9.00
C ASP A 31 5.81 -1.09 -9.12
N PHE A 32 6.27 0.00 -8.50
CA PHE A 32 5.53 1.27 -8.48
C PHE A 32 5.18 1.76 -9.89
N ALA A 33 6.16 1.80 -10.80
CA ALA A 33 5.96 2.39 -12.13
C ALA A 33 4.98 1.57 -12.99
N LYS A 34 4.96 0.25 -12.83
CA LYS A 34 4.06 -0.62 -13.60
C LYS A 34 2.69 -0.82 -12.97
N GLN A 35 2.61 -0.80 -11.64
CA GLN A 35 1.41 -1.26 -10.92
C GLN A 35 0.70 -0.13 -10.17
N ILE A 36 1.43 0.82 -9.58
CA ILE A 36 0.84 1.91 -8.77
C ILE A 36 0.64 3.18 -9.59
N LEU A 37 1.64 3.57 -10.38
CA LEU A 37 1.62 4.81 -11.15
C LEU A 37 0.38 4.93 -12.07
N PRO A 38 -0.05 3.88 -12.80
CA PRO A 38 -1.26 3.97 -13.62
C PRO A 38 -2.55 4.25 -12.80
N ILE A 39 -2.62 3.75 -11.56
CA ILE A 39 -3.75 4.03 -10.65
C ILE A 39 -3.72 5.51 -10.26
N PHE A 40 -2.54 6.04 -9.91
CA PHE A 40 -2.40 7.44 -9.51
C PHE A 40 -2.69 8.41 -10.67
N GLU A 41 -2.19 8.11 -11.87
CA GLU A 41 -2.47 8.92 -13.07
C GLU A 41 -3.98 9.01 -13.34
N THR A 42 -4.68 7.89 -13.27
CA THR A 42 -6.11 7.81 -13.63
C THR A 42 -7.04 8.32 -12.54
N LYS A 43 -6.72 8.07 -11.26
CA LYS A 43 -7.65 8.29 -10.14
C LYS A 43 -7.27 9.46 -9.23
N CYS A 44 -6.02 9.93 -9.26
CA CYS A 44 -5.53 10.88 -8.25
C CYS A 44 -5.01 12.20 -8.86
N MET A 45 -4.19 12.11 -9.92
CA MET A 45 -3.43 13.27 -10.40
C MET A 45 -4.30 14.36 -11.04
N LYS A 46 -5.52 14.05 -11.50
CA LYS A 46 -6.49 15.07 -11.98
C LYS A 46 -6.70 16.24 -11.00
N CYS A 47 -6.52 16.01 -9.70
CA CYS A 47 -6.68 17.02 -8.66
C CYS A 47 -5.42 17.25 -7.80
N HIS A 48 -4.50 16.29 -7.80
CA HIS A 48 -3.28 16.32 -6.99
C HIS A 48 -2.00 16.43 -7.83
N GLU A 49 -2.07 17.02 -9.00
CA GLU A 49 -0.89 17.32 -9.81
C GLU A 49 -0.19 18.60 -9.35
N THR A 50 1.09 18.75 -9.71
CA THR A 50 1.81 20.01 -9.60
C THR A 50 1.02 21.15 -10.24
N GLU A 51 1.13 22.35 -9.64
CA GLU A 51 0.44 23.55 -10.13
C GLU A 51 0.72 23.77 -11.62
N HIS A 52 -0.35 23.92 -12.41
CA HIS A 52 -0.28 24.09 -13.85
C HIS A 52 -1.48 24.86 -14.38
N THR A 53 -1.37 25.39 -15.59
CA THR A 53 -2.50 25.99 -16.31
C THR A 53 -3.09 24.97 -17.25
N ASP A 54 -4.41 24.73 -17.17
CA ASP A 54 -5.08 23.77 -18.07
C ASP A 54 -5.29 24.35 -19.48
N ALA A 55 -5.82 23.52 -20.38
CA ALA A 55 -6.11 23.91 -21.76
C ALA A 55 -7.11 25.08 -21.91
N THR A 56 -7.87 25.41 -20.85
CA THR A 56 -8.80 26.54 -20.83
C THR A 56 -8.15 27.84 -20.35
N GLY A 57 -6.86 27.81 -19.99
CA GLY A 57 -6.15 28.95 -19.40
C GLY A 57 -6.38 29.09 -17.89
N LYS A 58 -7.00 28.10 -17.23
CA LYS A 58 -7.28 28.16 -15.79
C LYS A 58 -6.14 27.56 -14.99
N LEU A 59 -5.62 28.34 -14.03
CA LEU A 59 -4.66 27.85 -13.05
C LEU A 59 -5.30 26.76 -12.16
N LYS A 60 -4.67 25.59 -12.11
CA LYS A 60 -4.99 24.46 -11.25
C LYS A 60 -3.92 24.34 -10.19
N LYS A 61 -4.38 24.21 -8.94
CA LYS A 61 -3.51 23.98 -7.79
C LYS A 61 -3.80 22.60 -7.22
N PRO A 62 -2.78 21.88 -6.72
CA PRO A 62 -2.98 20.61 -6.04
C PRO A 62 -3.96 20.76 -4.88
N LYS A 63 -5.00 19.93 -4.85
CA LYS A 63 -5.95 19.90 -3.74
C LYS A 63 -5.24 19.57 -2.44
N SER A 64 -5.59 20.31 -1.39
CA SER A 64 -4.92 20.31 -0.08
C SER A 64 -3.39 20.50 -0.14
N GLY A 65 -2.86 21.03 -1.25
CA GLY A 65 -1.42 21.16 -1.47
C GLY A 65 -0.67 19.84 -1.63
N PHE A 66 -1.36 18.72 -1.83
CA PHE A 66 -0.75 17.41 -2.01
C PHE A 66 -0.44 17.16 -3.49
N VAL A 67 0.83 16.90 -3.79
CA VAL A 67 1.39 16.73 -5.13
C VAL A 67 1.76 15.27 -5.35
N MET A 68 1.19 14.63 -6.37
CA MET A 68 1.31 13.19 -6.63
C MET A 68 2.07 12.85 -7.92
N ASP A 69 2.30 13.84 -8.78
CA ASP A 69 3.04 13.67 -10.05
C ASP A 69 4.57 13.74 -9.87
N THR A 70 5.05 13.77 -8.63
CA THR A 70 6.48 13.65 -8.29
C THR A 70 6.68 12.79 -7.05
N ALA A 71 7.77 12.03 -7.00
CA ALA A 71 8.14 11.23 -5.83
C ALA A 71 8.41 12.11 -4.61
N GLU A 72 9.00 13.29 -4.82
CA GLU A 72 9.21 14.28 -3.76
C GLU A 72 7.88 14.81 -3.21
N GLY A 73 6.92 15.15 -4.09
CA GLY A 73 5.59 15.58 -3.69
C GLY A 73 4.86 14.54 -2.84
N LEU A 74 4.91 13.27 -3.26
CA LEU A 74 4.31 12.16 -2.51
C LEU A 74 4.91 12.02 -1.11
N LYS A 75 6.24 12.13 -0.98
CA LYS A 75 6.96 12.07 0.30
C LYS A 75 6.70 13.29 1.18
N LYS A 76 6.53 14.46 0.58
CA LYS A 76 6.28 15.73 1.30
C LYS A 76 4.90 15.75 1.96
N GLY A 77 3.93 15.07 1.35
CA GLY A 77 2.55 15.00 1.82
C GLY A 77 1.74 16.28 1.58
N GLY A 78 0.46 16.23 1.96
CA GLY A 78 -0.46 17.36 1.89
C GLY A 78 -0.33 18.33 3.05
N LYS A 79 -1.02 19.46 3.00
CA LYS A 79 -1.00 20.49 4.06
C LYS A 79 -1.66 20.01 5.36
N GLU A 80 -2.75 19.26 5.26
CA GLU A 80 -3.57 18.85 6.40
C GLU A 80 -3.01 17.61 7.11
N HIS A 81 -2.34 16.73 6.38
CA HIS A 81 -1.82 15.46 6.89
C HIS A 81 -0.33 15.29 6.59
N LYS A 82 0.47 16.36 6.63
CA LYS A 82 1.86 16.36 6.12
C LYS A 82 2.67 15.10 6.47
N GLU A 83 2.76 14.77 7.76
CA GLU A 83 3.54 13.60 8.24
C GLU A 83 2.78 12.27 8.18
N LYS A 84 1.47 12.31 7.96
CA LYS A 84 0.58 11.13 7.90
C LYS A 84 0.03 10.86 6.51
N THR A 85 0.46 11.62 5.49
CA THR A 85 -0.09 11.47 4.13
C THR A 85 0.34 10.12 3.57
N LEU A 86 1.64 9.86 3.64
CA LEU A 86 2.28 8.62 3.21
C LEU A 86 3.30 8.20 4.27
N VAL A 87 2.93 7.23 5.09
CA VAL A 87 3.79 6.65 6.12
C VAL A 87 4.32 5.31 5.59
N ALA A 88 5.54 5.35 5.05
CA ALA A 88 6.21 4.15 4.54
C ALA A 88 6.25 3.04 5.61
N GLY A 89 5.83 1.84 5.23
CA GLY A 89 5.72 0.68 6.10
C GLY A 89 4.43 0.61 6.92
N LYS A 90 3.54 1.60 6.82
CA LYS A 90 2.32 1.69 7.64
C LYS A 90 1.13 2.22 6.83
N ALA A 91 0.55 1.39 5.98
CA ALA A 91 -0.61 1.76 5.17
C ALA A 91 -1.80 2.23 6.03
N ALA A 92 -2.07 1.55 7.15
CA ALA A 92 -3.16 1.91 8.05
C ALA A 92 -2.98 3.30 8.72
N ASP A 93 -1.74 3.79 8.81
CA ASP A 93 -1.43 5.13 9.35
C ASP A 93 -1.32 6.19 8.24
N SER A 94 -1.48 5.79 6.97
CA SER A 94 -1.33 6.64 5.79
C SER A 94 -2.68 7.12 5.28
N ALA A 95 -2.93 8.43 5.36
CA ALA A 95 -4.14 9.05 4.83
C ALA A 95 -4.37 8.73 3.34
N LEU A 96 -3.29 8.62 2.56
CA LEU A 96 -3.33 8.20 1.15
C LEU A 96 -4.04 6.85 0.96
N TYR A 97 -3.91 5.92 1.89
CA TYR A 97 -4.60 4.63 1.84
C TYR A 97 -5.98 4.72 2.49
N THR A 98 -6.07 5.22 3.73
CA THR A 98 -7.31 5.17 4.50
C THR A 98 -8.45 5.96 3.85
N MET A 99 -8.15 7.06 3.15
CA MET A 99 -9.19 7.83 2.43
C MET A 99 -9.78 7.05 1.24
N THR A 100 -9.05 6.08 0.69
CA THR A 100 -9.54 5.22 -0.41
C THR A 100 -10.45 4.09 0.08
N THR A 101 -10.47 3.82 1.39
CA THR A 101 -11.28 2.76 2.00
C THR A 101 -12.59 3.28 2.60
N LEU A 102 -12.78 4.60 2.64
CA LEU A 102 -14.01 5.23 3.11
C LEU A 102 -15.19 4.92 2.18
N ALA A 103 -16.41 5.05 2.71
CA ALA A 103 -17.62 4.96 1.91
C ALA A 103 -17.65 6.09 0.87
N ILE A 104 -18.20 5.85 -0.32
CA ILE A 104 -18.27 6.88 -1.37
C ILE A 104 -19.09 8.12 -0.97
N THR A 105 -19.92 8.00 0.07
CA THR A 105 -20.71 9.08 0.65
C THR A 105 -19.92 9.92 1.68
N ASP A 106 -18.73 9.48 2.08
CA ASP A 106 -17.89 10.22 3.02
C ASP A 106 -17.23 11.42 2.32
N GLU A 107 -17.22 12.58 2.97
CA GLU A 107 -16.67 13.81 2.38
C GLU A 107 -15.15 13.74 2.14
N MET A 108 -14.46 12.87 2.87
CA MET A 108 -13.01 12.68 2.77
C MET A 108 -12.61 11.55 1.83
N VAL A 109 -13.58 10.82 1.24
CA VAL A 109 -13.28 9.71 0.34
C VAL A 109 -12.49 10.18 -0.88
N MET A 110 -11.51 9.38 -1.26
CA MET A 110 -10.68 9.64 -2.44
C MET A 110 -10.69 8.44 -3.40
N PRO A 111 -10.93 8.65 -4.70
CA PRO A 111 -11.36 9.91 -5.30
C PRO A 111 -12.78 10.32 -4.86
N PRO A 112 -13.11 11.63 -4.85
CA PRO A 112 -14.47 12.08 -4.54
C PRO A 112 -15.46 11.62 -5.61
N ASP A 113 -16.72 11.46 -5.21
CA ASP A 113 -17.78 11.01 -6.11
C ASP A 113 -17.86 11.85 -7.40
N GLY A 114 -18.03 11.16 -8.52
CA GLY A 114 -18.07 11.73 -9.87
C GLY A 114 -16.77 12.40 -10.36
N LYS A 115 -15.64 12.29 -9.64
CA LYS A 115 -14.35 12.85 -10.10
C LYS A 115 -13.47 11.84 -10.82
N ALA A 116 -13.48 10.60 -10.35
CA ALA A 116 -12.91 9.39 -10.95
C ALA A 116 -13.57 8.15 -10.31
N ASP A 117 -13.42 6.99 -10.92
CA ASP A 117 -13.92 5.75 -10.34
C ASP A 117 -13.20 5.42 -9.02
N PRO A 118 -13.90 4.91 -7.99
CA PRO A 118 -13.26 4.41 -6.79
C PRO A 118 -12.19 3.37 -7.11
N LEU A 119 -11.21 3.20 -6.20
CA LEU A 119 -10.31 2.06 -6.30
C LEU A 119 -11.13 0.77 -6.13
N THR A 120 -10.84 -0.21 -6.97
CA THR A 120 -11.28 -1.59 -6.80
C THR A 120 -10.57 -2.21 -5.60
N ASP A 121 -11.09 -3.32 -5.09
CA ASP A 121 -10.48 -4.00 -3.94
C ASP A 121 -9.04 -4.44 -4.24
N ALA A 122 -8.77 -4.90 -5.47
CA ALA A 122 -7.44 -5.27 -5.92
C ALA A 122 -6.47 -4.06 -5.97
N GLU A 123 -6.94 -2.89 -6.44
CA GLU A 123 -6.12 -1.67 -6.42
C GLU A 123 -5.86 -1.19 -4.99
N LYS A 124 -6.84 -1.29 -4.09
CA LYS A 124 -6.65 -0.96 -2.66
C LYS A 124 -5.64 -1.89 -2.00
N GLU A 125 -5.74 -3.20 -2.26
CA GLU A 125 -4.78 -4.19 -1.75
C GLU A 125 -3.36 -3.91 -2.27
N LEU A 126 -3.24 -3.63 -3.56
CA LEU A 126 -1.97 -3.29 -4.19
C LEU A 126 -1.37 -1.99 -3.62
N LEU A 127 -2.19 -0.95 -3.43
CA LEU A 127 -1.78 0.30 -2.79
C LEU A 127 -1.31 0.07 -1.35
N LYS A 128 -2.08 -0.69 -0.58
CA LYS A 128 -1.75 -1.07 0.80
C LYS A 128 -0.40 -1.77 0.84
N LYS A 129 -0.22 -2.79 0.00
CA LYS A 129 1.00 -3.59 -0.08
C LYS A 129 2.21 -2.75 -0.45
N TRP A 130 2.09 -1.86 -1.43
CA TRP A 130 3.17 -0.95 -1.80
C TRP A 130 3.59 -0.05 -0.63
N ILE A 131 2.63 0.52 0.10
CA ILE A 131 2.94 1.36 1.27
C ILE A 131 3.60 0.52 2.37
N ASP A 132 3.05 -0.65 2.70
CA ASP A 132 3.59 -1.55 3.73
C ASP A 132 4.98 -2.09 3.38
N GLN A 133 5.31 -2.21 2.09
CA GLN A 133 6.66 -2.54 1.59
C GLN A 133 7.63 -1.35 1.60
N GLY A 134 7.22 -0.20 2.15
CA GLY A 134 8.08 0.97 2.32
C GLY A 134 7.89 2.07 1.27
N ALA A 135 6.83 2.00 0.46
CA ALA A 135 6.49 2.99 -0.55
C ALA A 135 7.66 3.28 -1.52
N ASP A 136 8.30 2.22 -2.02
CA ASP A 136 9.44 2.32 -2.92
C ASP A 136 8.99 2.77 -4.32
N PHE A 137 9.56 3.87 -4.81
CA PHE A 137 9.27 4.43 -6.14
C PHE A 137 10.14 3.81 -7.24
N GLY A 138 11.09 2.95 -6.89
CA GLY A 138 12.13 2.48 -7.80
C GLY A 138 12.94 3.66 -8.34
N THR A 139 13.04 3.76 -9.67
CA THR A 139 13.75 4.87 -10.34
C THR A 139 12.83 6.03 -10.73
N TRP A 140 11.53 5.95 -10.41
CA TRP A 140 10.59 7.00 -10.80
C TRP A 140 10.74 8.24 -9.91
N THR A 141 10.88 9.41 -10.54
CA THR A 141 11.03 10.69 -9.84
C THR A 141 9.88 11.65 -10.11
N LYS A 142 9.32 11.63 -11.34
CA LYS A 142 8.23 12.51 -11.77
C LYS A 142 7.49 11.92 -12.96
N LEU A 143 6.23 12.33 -13.13
CA LEU A 143 5.46 12.03 -14.32
C LEU A 143 6.03 12.82 -15.50
N GLU A 144 6.37 12.13 -16.59
CA GLU A 144 6.75 12.76 -17.85
C GLU A 144 5.49 13.08 -18.65
N LYS A 145 5.24 14.37 -18.87
CA LYS A 145 4.10 14.83 -19.68
C LYS A 145 4.42 14.60 -21.15
N LYS A 146 3.50 13.97 -21.87
CA LYS A 146 3.56 13.78 -23.33
C LYS A 146 3.08 15.03 -24.06
#